data_AF-A0A2C5ZSZ6-F1
#
_entry.id   AF-A0A2C5ZSZ6-F1
#
_cell.length_a   1.000
_cell.length_b   1.000
_cell.length_c   1.000
_cell.angle_alpha   90.00
_cell.angle_beta   90.00
_cell.angle_gamma   90.00
#
_symmetry.space_group_name_H-M   'P 1'
#
loop_
_entity.id
_entity.type
_entity.pdbx_description
1 polymer ?
#
loop_
_entity_poly.entity_id
_entity_poly.type
_entity_poly.pdbx_seq_one_letter_code
_entity_poly.pdbx_strand_id
1 'polypeptide(L)'
;MASGAFFNAQTALLMAPLVSSTASLVFGWDQHLLMAPLTRAEAQPHGNLVLPAFWRVVLGRSAVQVLSLLGLTAGTAAAAVVGNGPLVRARNAAAWYVGAAALAVGHLGFVPFVARRIRRMAQEETDDNVELQRQWLSINLVRTATTDAGAWVCALVAVCRVLGPCC
;
A
#
# COMPACT_ATOMS: atom_id res chain seq x y z
N MET A 1 -10.25 -34.99 24.33
CA MET A 1 -8.99 -34.59 23.69
C MET A 1 -9.15 -33.15 23.23
N ALA A 2 -8.38 -32.25 23.83
CA ALA A 2 -8.50 -30.81 23.61
C ALA A 2 -8.17 -30.44 22.15
N SER A 3 -8.97 -29.53 21.62
CA SER A 3 -9.05 -29.06 20.23
C SER A 3 -7.76 -28.39 19.74
N GLY A 4 -7.06 -29.03 18.81
CA GLY A 4 -5.94 -28.45 18.06
C GLY A 4 -6.38 -27.47 16.97
N ALA A 5 -7.22 -26.47 17.30
CA ALA A 5 -7.49 -25.32 16.43
C ALA A 5 -6.28 -24.37 16.43
N PHE A 6 -5.10 -24.89 16.09
CA PHE A 6 -3.98 -24.06 15.70
C PHE A 6 -4.28 -23.57 14.28
N PHE A 7 -4.25 -22.25 14.13
CA PHE A 7 -4.21 -21.53 12.85
C PHE A 7 -3.61 -22.39 11.72
N ASN A 8 -4.34 -22.61 10.63
CA ASN A 8 -3.74 -23.24 9.45
C ASN A 8 -2.70 -22.26 8.89
N ALA A 9 -1.43 -22.48 9.24
CA ALA A 9 -0.31 -21.61 8.86
C ALA A 9 -0.18 -21.46 7.34
N GLN A 10 -0.53 -22.52 6.60
CA GLN A 10 -0.57 -22.49 5.14
C GLN A 10 -1.65 -21.52 4.65
N THR A 11 -2.88 -21.62 5.16
CA THR A 11 -3.97 -20.68 4.83
C THR A 11 -3.59 -19.26 5.19
N ALA A 12 -2.99 -19.04 6.37
CA ALA A 12 -2.54 -17.72 6.80
C ALA A 12 -1.51 -17.13 5.83
N LEU A 13 -0.51 -17.92 5.41
CA LEU A 13 0.49 -17.50 4.42
C LEU A 13 -0.14 -17.17 3.06
N LEU A 14 -1.08 -18.00 2.60
CA LEU A 14 -1.77 -17.80 1.32
C LEU A 14 -2.66 -16.54 1.31
N MET A 15 -3.25 -16.19 2.47
CA MET A 15 -4.08 -15.00 2.66
C MET A 15 -3.29 -13.72 2.93
N ALA A 16 -2.07 -13.83 3.48
CA ALA A 16 -1.30 -12.68 3.95
C ALA A 16 -1.08 -11.59 2.88
N PRO A 17 -0.83 -11.89 1.59
CA PRO A 17 -0.74 -10.85 0.55
C PRO A 17 -2.02 -10.06 0.38
N LEU A 18 -3.20 -10.69 0.50
CA LEU A 18 -4.48 -10.01 0.38
C LEU A 18 -4.73 -9.10 1.57
N VAL A 19 -4.45 -9.57 2.79
CA VAL A 19 -4.62 -8.77 4.01
C VAL A 19 -3.71 -7.54 4.01
N SER A 20 -2.42 -7.75 3.72
CA SER A 20 -1.42 -6.67 3.70
C SER A 20 -1.65 -5.67 2.57
N SER A 21 -2.01 -6.13 1.36
CA SER A 21 -2.37 -5.23 0.25
C SER A 21 -3.68 -4.48 0.49
N THR A 22 -4.66 -5.09 1.17
CA THR A 22 -5.89 -4.38 1.60
C THR A 22 -5.55 -3.24 2.55
N ALA A 23 -4.69 -3.50 3.55
CA ALA A 23 -4.24 -2.46 4.47
C ALA A 23 -3.47 -1.33 3.75
N SER A 24 -2.64 -1.67 2.75
CA SER A 24 -1.93 -0.67 1.92
C SER A 24 -2.90 0.19 1.11
N LEU A 25 -3.90 -0.44 0.48
CA LEU A 25 -4.92 0.23 -0.33
C LEU A 25 -5.76 1.20 0.51
N VAL A 26 -6.26 0.74 1.67
CA VAL A 26 -7.02 1.57 2.60
C VAL A 26 -6.16 2.72 3.11
N PHE A 27 -4.91 2.45 3.49
CA PHE A 27 -4.00 3.50 3.94
C PHE A 27 -3.76 4.59 2.88
N GLY A 28 -3.54 4.19 1.62
CA GLY A 28 -3.38 5.14 0.51
C GLY A 28 -4.64 5.99 0.26
N TRP A 29 -5.82 5.40 0.40
CA TRP A 29 -7.10 6.09 0.30
C TRP A 29 -7.35 7.06 1.46
N ASP A 30 -7.11 6.62 2.70
CA ASP A 30 -7.28 7.43 3.90
C ASP A 30 -6.35 8.65 3.88
N GLN A 31 -5.12 8.50 3.37
CA GLN A 31 -4.23 9.63 3.14
C GLN A 31 -4.86 10.70 2.22
N HIS A 32 -5.61 10.28 1.20
CA HIS A 32 -6.32 11.23 0.34
C HIS A 32 -7.48 11.90 1.10
N LEU A 33 -8.33 11.10 1.76
CA LEU A 33 -9.51 11.60 2.48
C LEU A 33 -9.14 12.57 3.61
N LEU A 34 -8.11 12.26 4.38
CA LEU A 34 -7.74 13.03 5.57
C LEU A 34 -6.94 14.29 5.22
N MET A 35 -6.21 14.29 4.11
CA MET A 35 -5.31 15.40 3.75
C MET A 35 -5.87 16.33 2.67
N ALA A 36 -6.81 15.88 1.85
CA ALA A 36 -7.49 16.74 0.86
C ALA A 36 -8.18 17.96 1.47
N PRO A 37 -8.84 17.89 2.65
CA PRO A 37 -9.47 19.06 3.28
C PRO A 37 -8.50 20.23 3.53
N LEU A 38 -7.22 19.95 3.80
CA LEU A 38 -6.18 20.98 4.02
C LEU A 38 -5.84 21.77 2.75
N THR A 39 -6.29 21.31 1.58
CA THR A 39 -5.99 21.95 0.29
C THR A 39 -7.14 22.75 -0.29
N ARG A 40 -8.29 22.79 0.40
CA ARG A 40 -9.45 23.56 -0.04
C ARG A 40 -9.18 25.05 0.06
N ALA A 41 -9.85 25.84 -0.79
CA ALA A 41 -9.68 27.29 -0.83
C ALA A 41 -9.97 27.94 0.55
N GLU A 42 -10.98 27.45 1.27
CA GLU A 42 -11.35 27.98 2.58
C GLU A 42 -10.31 27.65 3.66
N ALA A 43 -9.55 26.57 3.49
CA ALA A 43 -8.52 26.12 4.43
C ALA A 43 -7.12 26.61 4.07
N GLN A 44 -6.91 27.19 2.89
CA GLN A 44 -5.59 27.42 2.30
C GLN A 44 -4.61 28.19 3.20
N PRO A 45 -4.99 29.30 3.87
CA PRO A 45 -4.08 29.98 4.79
C PRO A 45 -3.60 29.07 5.93
N HIS A 46 -4.51 28.29 6.51
CA HIS A 46 -4.21 27.36 7.60
C HIS A 46 -3.43 26.13 7.11
N GLY A 47 -3.77 25.63 5.92
CA GLY A 47 -3.05 24.53 5.27
C GLY A 47 -1.58 24.89 5.05
N ASN A 48 -1.32 26.11 4.55
CA ASN A 48 0.05 26.58 4.33
C ASN A 48 0.88 26.64 5.61
N LEU A 49 0.26 26.95 6.75
CA LEU A 49 0.91 27.01 8.05
C LEU A 49 1.12 25.60 8.66
N VAL A 50 0.15 24.70 8.53
CA VAL A 50 0.14 23.41 9.26
C VAL A 50 0.92 22.32 8.54
N LEU A 51 0.88 22.28 7.21
CA LEU A 51 1.46 21.20 6.40
C LEU A 51 2.95 20.92 6.67
N PRO A 52 3.84 21.92 6.83
CA PRO A 52 5.24 21.66 7.15
C PRO A 52 5.44 20.87 8.45
N ALA A 53 4.76 21.30 9.51
CA ALA A 53 4.84 20.66 10.82
C ALA A 53 4.23 19.26 10.80
N PHE A 54 3.09 19.11 10.13
CA PHE A 54 2.45 17.81 9.92
C PHE A 54 3.41 16.81 9.27
N TRP A 55 4.03 17.18 8.15
CA TRP A 55 4.91 16.29 7.40
C TRP A 55 6.20 15.93 8.14
N ARG A 56 6.76 16.85 8.94
CA ARG A 56 7.92 16.54 9.81
C ARG A 56 7.62 15.44 10.82
N VAL A 57 6.39 15.36 11.33
CA VAL A 57 5.98 14.34 12.31
C VAL A 57 5.58 13.03 11.63
N VAL A 58 4.82 13.11 10.55
CA VAL A 58 4.13 11.95 9.97
C VAL A 58 5.03 11.17 9.01
N LEU A 59 5.95 11.83 8.28
CA LEU A 59 6.72 11.20 7.20
C LEU A 59 7.43 9.90 7.64
N GLY A 60 8.19 9.94 8.74
CA GLY A 60 8.95 8.77 9.19
C GLY A 60 8.05 7.60 9.58
N ARG A 61 6.94 7.88 10.26
CA ARG A 61 5.97 6.87 10.71
C ARG A 61 5.24 6.25 9.52
N SER A 62 4.76 7.07 8.59
CA SER A 62 4.10 6.60 7.37
C SER A 62 5.05 5.81 6.48
N ALA A 63 6.33 6.22 6.38
CA ALA A 63 7.32 5.49 5.59
C ALA A 63 7.55 4.07 6.15
N VAL A 64 7.71 3.92 7.47
CA VAL A 64 7.85 2.60 8.11
C VAL A 64 6.61 1.75 7.84
N GLN A 65 5.41 2.29 8.07
CA GLN A 65 4.17 1.56 7.84
C GLN A 65 4.02 1.09 6.39
N VAL A 66 4.25 1.98 5.42
CA VAL A 66 4.19 1.64 3.98
C VAL A 66 5.20 0.56 3.65
N LEU A 67 6.47 0.73 4.03
CA LEU A 67 7.51 -0.26 3.74
C LEU A 67 7.22 -1.63 4.37
N SER A 68 6.66 -1.65 5.58
CA SER A 68 6.22 -2.90 6.22
C SER A 68 5.10 -3.58 5.44
N LEU A 69 4.07 -2.84 5.02
CA LEU A 69 2.93 -3.40 4.27
C LEU A 69 3.35 -3.91 2.88
N LEU A 70 4.18 -3.15 2.16
CA LEU A 70 4.72 -3.57 0.87
C LEU A 70 5.64 -4.80 1.01
N GLY A 71 6.51 -4.79 2.02
CA GLY A 71 7.40 -5.91 2.33
C GLY A 71 6.63 -7.18 2.71
N LEU A 72 5.57 -7.04 3.51
CA LEU A 72 4.67 -8.15 3.84
C LEU A 72 3.96 -8.67 2.60
N THR A 73 3.41 -7.79 1.76
CA THR A 73 2.70 -8.19 0.53
C THR A 73 3.64 -8.96 -0.40
N ALA A 74 4.80 -8.38 -0.73
CA ALA A 74 5.75 -8.97 -1.65
C ALA A 74 6.39 -10.25 -1.08
N GLY A 75 6.84 -10.20 0.17
CA GLY A 75 7.50 -11.32 0.84
C GLY A 75 6.58 -12.52 1.02
N THR A 76 5.34 -12.31 1.48
CA THR A 76 4.38 -13.41 1.67
C THR A 76 3.85 -13.95 0.35
N ALA A 77 3.73 -13.13 -0.70
CA ALA A 77 3.36 -13.61 -2.02
C ALA A 77 4.48 -14.48 -2.63
N ALA A 78 5.74 -14.07 -2.50
CA ALA A 78 6.87 -14.89 -2.91
C ALA A 78 6.94 -16.21 -2.11
N ALA A 79 6.76 -16.14 -0.79
CA ALA A 79 6.74 -17.32 0.07
C ALA A 79 5.56 -18.25 -0.24
N ALA A 80 4.39 -17.72 -0.64
CA ALA A 80 3.27 -18.53 -1.11
C ALA A 80 3.66 -19.31 -2.38
N VAL A 81 4.30 -18.66 -3.36
CA VAL A 81 4.74 -19.31 -4.61
C VAL A 81 5.82 -20.38 -4.36
N VAL A 82 6.81 -20.08 -3.52
CA VAL A 82 7.93 -21.00 -3.24
C VAL A 82 7.49 -22.14 -2.34
N GLY A 83 6.80 -21.84 -1.24
CA GLY A 83 6.39 -22.82 -0.23
C GLY A 83 5.19 -23.67 -0.63
N ASN A 84 4.35 -23.20 -1.57
CA ASN A 84 3.14 -23.90 -2.02
C ASN A 84 3.12 -24.13 -3.53
N GLY A 85 4.30 -24.21 -4.16
CA GLY A 85 4.46 -24.29 -5.61
C GLY A 85 3.54 -25.30 -6.33
N PRO A 86 3.42 -26.56 -5.89
CA PRO A 86 2.51 -27.53 -6.51
C PRO A 86 1.05 -27.07 -6.50
N LEU A 87 0.56 -26.60 -5.35
CA LEU A 87 -0.82 -26.12 -5.18
C LEU A 87 -1.07 -24.86 -6.03
N VAL A 88 -0.18 -23.88 -5.92
CA VAL A 88 -0.30 -22.59 -6.62
C VAL A 88 -0.24 -22.77 -8.14
N ARG A 89 0.57 -23.72 -8.64
CA ARG A 89 0.61 -24.09 -10.07
C ARG A 89 -0.64 -24.84 -10.50
N ALA A 90 -1.07 -25.85 -9.75
CA ALA A 90 -2.28 -26.62 -10.07
C ALA A 90 -3.54 -25.73 -10.13
N ARG A 91 -3.56 -24.64 -9.35
CA ARG A 91 -4.65 -23.65 -9.32
C ARG A 91 -4.45 -22.44 -10.23
N ASN A 92 -3.43 -22.44 -11.09
CA ASN A 92 -3.11 -21.31 -11.97
C ASN A 92 -3.01 -19.95 -11.24
N ALA A 93 -2.51 -19.95 -10.00
CA ALA A 93 -2.43 -18.78 -9.14
C ALA A 93 -1.04 -18.13 -9.09
N ALA A 94 -0.01 -18.79 -9.63
CA ALA A 94 1.38 -18.34 -9.54
C ALA A 94 1.59 -16.92 -10.09
N ALA A 95 1.12 -16.66 -11.31
CA ALA A 95 1.25 -15.35 -11.95
C ALA A 95 0.56 -14.23 -11.16
N TRP A 96 -0.50 -14.56 -10.41
CA TRP A 96 -1.26 -13.59 -9.62
C TRP A 96 -0.54 -13.23 -8.32
N TYR A 97 0.06 -14.21 -7.63
CA TYR A 97 0.95 -13.90 -6.51
C TYR A 97 2.19 -13.10 -6.97
N VAL A 98 2.79 -13.46 -8.10
CA VAL A 98 3.92 -12.70 -8.67
C VAL A 98 3.50 -11.29 -9.04
N GLY A 99 2.32 -11.10 -9.64
CA GLY A 99 1.76 -9.78 -9.94
C GLY A 99 1.55 -8.93 -8.70
N ALA A 100 1.01 -9.51 -7.63
CA ALA A 100 0.84 -8.83 -6.34
C ALA A 100 2.18 -8.35 -5.77
N ALA A 101 3.21 -9.21 -5.79
CA ALA A 101 4.54 -8.86 -5.34
C ALA A 101 5.18 -7.77 -6.22
N ALA A 102 5.09 -7.91 -7.54
CA ALA A 102 5.66 -6.96 -8.49
C ALA A 102 5.04 -5.57 -8.37
N LEU A 103 3.72 -5.48 -8.22
CA LEU A 103 3.02 -4.21 -8.05
C LEU A 103 3.29 -3.57 -6.66
N ALA A 104 3.40 -4.38 -5.61
CA ALA A 104 3.82 -3.90 -4.29
C ALA A 104 5.24 -3.31 -4.32
N VAL A 105 6.18 -3.95 -5.02
CA VAL A 105 7.52 -3.37 -5.24
C VAL A 105 7.45 -2.15 -6.16
N GLY A 106 6.63 -2.20 -7.21
CA GLY A 106 6.41 -1.12 -8.17
C GLY A 106 5.93 0.18 -7.53
N HIS A 107 5.22 0.11 -6.39
CA HIS A 107 4.89 1.27 -5.57
C HIS A 107 6.11 2.16 -5.29
N LEU A 108 7.28 1.56 -5.06
CA LEU A 108 8.52 2.29 -4.77
C LEU A 108 9.00 3.17 -5.93
N GLY A 109 8.53 2.92 -7.16
CA GLY A 109 8.78 3.78 -8.32
C GLY A 109 8.24 5.22 -8.14
N PHE A 110 7.27 5.42 -7.24
CA PHE A 110 6.70 6.75 -6.95
C PHE A 110 7.51 7.54 -5.91
N VAL A 111 8.48 6.91 -5.23
CA VAL A 111 9.28 7.53 -4.15
C VAL A 111 9.95 8.83 -4.58
N PRO A 112 10.61 8.94 -5.76
CA PRO A 112 11.28 10.19 -6.15
C PRO A 112 10.30 11.37 -6.25
N PHE A 113 9.09 11.13 -6.75
CA PHE A 113 8.06 12.16 -6.93
C PHE A 113 7.46 12.57 -5.59
N VAL A 114 7.13 11.59 -4.74
CA VAL A 114 6.57 11.84 -3.40
C VAL A 114 7.58 12.51 -2.48
N ALA A 115 8.78 11.93 -2.34
CA ALA A 115 9.79 12.42 -1.40
C ALA A 115 10.23 13.85 -1.72
N ARG A 116 10.34 14.20 -3.01
CA ARG A 116 10.69 15.57 -3.41
C ARG A 116 9.67 16.59 -2.93
N ARG A 117 8.37 16.31 -3.01
CA ARG A 117 7.32 17.24 -2.57
C ARG A 117 7.25 17.36 -1.06
N ILE A 118 7.35 16.23 -0.35
CA ILE A 118 7.37 16.25 1.11
C ILE A 118 8.58 17.00 1.64
N ARG A 119 9.79 16.79 1.07
CA ARG A 119 10.99 17.53 1.47
C ARG A 119 10.83 19.03 1.31
N ARG A 120 10.30 19.47 0.16
CA ARG A 120 10.00 20.89 -0.08
C ARG A 120 9.06 21.45 0.98
N MET A 121 7.95 20.77 1.27
CA MET A 121 7.01 21.24 2.31
C MET A 121 7.60 21.21 3.73
N ALA A 122 8.40 20.19 4.06
CA ALA A 122 8.84 19.96 5.44
C ALA A 122 10.09 20.75 5.83
N GLN A 123 10.95 21.08 4.85
CA GLN A 123 12.32 21.57 5.07
C GLN A 123 12.63 22.90 4.37
N GLU A 124 11.86 23.30 3.35
CA GLU A 124 12.07 24.58 2.66
C GLU A 124 11.03 25.59 3.14
N GLU A 125 11.43 26.85 3.32
CA GLU A 125 10.47 27.94 3.52
C GLU A 125 9.80 28.24 2.18
N THR A 126 8.51 27.93 2.09
CA THR A 126 7.68 28.16 0.90
C THR A 126 6.27 28.55 1.30
N ASP A 127 5.71 29.53 0.60
CA ASP A 127 4.33 29.98 0.78
C ASP A 127 3.32 29.10 0.03
N ASP A 128 3.80 28.07 -0.69
CA ASP A 128 3.01 27.26 -1.62
C ASP A 128 2.85 25.79 -1.18
N ASN A 129 2.83 25.57 0.15
CA ASN A 129 2.68 24.23 0.73
C ASN A 129 1.38 23.54 0.30
N VAL A 130 0.28 24.29 0.17
CA VAL A 130 -1.01 23.74 -0.27
C VAL A 130 -0.94 23.23 -1.70
N GLU A 131 -0.25 23.92 -2.61
CA GLU A 131 -0.09 23.45 -3.99
C GLU A 131 0.83 22.23 -4.06
N LEU A 132 1.94 22.24 -3.30
CA LEU A 132 2.78 21.04 -3.14
C LEU A 132 1.99 19.85 -2.59
N GLN A 133 1.07 20.09 -1.66
CA GLN A 133 0.18 19.07 -1.11
C GLN A 133 -0.83 18.58 -2.15
N ARG A 134 -1.40 19.44 -3.01
CA ARG A 134 -2.27 19.03 -4.13
C ARG A 134 -1.54 18.14 -5.12
N GLN A 135 -0.32 18.53 -5.49
CA GLN A 135 0.55 17.71 -6.36
C GLN A 135 0.85 16.36 -5.72
N TRP A 136 1.19 16.36 -4.42
CA TRP A 136 1.40 15.13 -3.68
C TRP A 136 0.15 14.25 -3.64
N LEU A 137 -1.04 14.81 -3.37
CA LEU A 137 -2.31 14.10 -3.35
C LEU A 137 -2.65 13.46 -4.70
N SER A 138 -2.37 14.16 -5.79
CA SER A 138 -2.54 13.64 -7.15
C SER A 138 -1.65 12.43 -7.40
N ILE A 139 -0.35 12.53 -7.07
CA ILE A 139 0.60 11.42 -7.19
C ILE A 139 0.20 10.26 -6.29
N ASN A 140 -0.23 10.54 -5.05
CA ASN A 140 -0.68 9.55 -4.09
C ASN A 140 -1.90 8.78 -4.63
N LEU A 141 -2.88 9.50 -5.18
CA LEU A 141 -4.09 8.89 -5.76
C LEU A 141 -3.74 8.00 -6.96
N VAL A 142 -2.88 8.48 -7.87
CA VAL A 142 -2.43 7.68 -9.03
C VAL A 142 -1.74 6.41 -8.54
N ARG A 143 -0.77 6.52 -7.63
CA ARG A 143 -0.08 5.37 -7.04
C ARG A 143 -1.05 4.38 -6.42
N THR A 144 -2.00 4.86 -5.61
CA THR A 144 -2.98 3.99 -4.95
C THR A 144 -3.92 3.32 -5.95
N ALA A 145 -4.37 4.03 -6.99
CA ALA A 145 -5.20 3.47 -8.04
C ALA A 145 -4.46 2.47 -8.95
N THR A 146 -3.15 2.62 -9.14
CA THR A 146 -2.37 1.73 -10.02
C THR A 146 -1.69 0.60 -9.28
N THR A 147 -0.81 0.89 -8.32
CA THR A 147 0.03 -0.13 -7.69
C THR A 147 -0.67 -0.79 -6.51
N ASP A 148 -1.31 -0.02 -5.63
CA ASP A 148 -1.92 -0.58 -4.42
C ASP A 148 -3.19 -1.37 -4.78
N ALA A 149 -4.08 -0.78 -5.59
CA ALA A 149 -5.28 -1.46 -6.07
C ALA A 149 -4.93 -2.63 -7.01
N GLY A 150 -3.93 -2.47 -7.88
CA GLY A 150 -3.47 -3.56 -8.75
C GLY A 150 -2.91 -4.74 -7.94
N ALA A 151 -2.05 -4.47 -6.96
CA ALA A 151 -1.52 -5.51 -6.07
C ALA A 151 -2.65 -6.23 -5.31
N TRP A 152 -3.63 -5.47 -4.82
CA TRP A 152 -4.81 -6.00 -4.13
C TRP A 152 -5.65 -6.90 -5.03
N VAL A 153 -5.96 -6.47 -6.27
CA VAL A 153 -6.69 -7.30 -7.25
C VAL A 153 -5.93 -8.60 -7.53
N CYS A 154 -4.61 -8.51 -7.76
CA CYS A 154 -3.79 -9.68 -7.98
C CYS A 154 -3.81 -10.65 -6.79
N ALA A 155 -3.68 -10.14 -5.57
CA ALA A 155 -3.72 -10.94 -4.35
C ALA A 155 -5.10 -11.58 -4.12
N LEU A 156 -6.18 -10.84 -4.36
CA LEU A 156 -7.55 -11.34 -4.25
C LEU A 156 -7.79 -12.51 -5.20
N VAL A 157 -7.42 -12.32 -6.48
CA VAL A 157 -7.56 -13.35 -7.50
C VAL A 157 -6.70 -14.58 -7.17
N ALA A 158 -5.48 -14.40 -6.69
CA ALA A 158 -4.62 -15.50 -6.25
C ALA A 158 -5.26 -16.31 -5.11
N VAL A 159 -5.75 -15.62 -4.08
CA VAL A 159 -6.44 -16.21 -2.93
C VAL A 159 -7.69 -16.98 -3.37
N CYS A 160 -8.56 -16.37 -4.18
CA CYS A 160 -9.78 -17.01 -4.66
C CYS A 160 -9.47 -18.28 -5.44
N ARG A 161 -8.39 -18.32 -6.23
CA ARG A 161 -8.02 -19.54 -6.97
C ARG A 161 -7.48 -20.66 -6.08
N VAL A 162 -6.73 -20.32 -5.04
CA VAL A 162 -6.11 -21.34 -4.17
C VAL A 162 -7.06 -21.84 -3.08
N LEU A 163 -7.89 -20.96 -2.54
CA LEU A 163 -8.74 -21.25 -1.37
C LEU A 163 -10.23 -21.30 -1.70
N GLY A 164 -10.65 -20.87 -2.90
CA GLY A 164 -12.03 -20.96 -3.33
C GLY A 164 -12.45 -22.39 -3.70
N PRO A 165 -13.76 -22.69 -3.65
CA PRO A 165 -14.28 -23.95 -4.17
C PRO A 165 -13.93 -24.06 -5.66
N CYS A 166 -13.40 -25.23 -6.06
CA CYS A 166 -12.72 -25.45 -7.34
C CYS A 166 -13.44 -24.80 -8.54
N CYS A 167 -12.74 -23.88 -9.22
CA CYS A 167 -12.93 -23.62 -10.65
C CYS A 167 -12.09 -24.62 -11.45
#